data_AF-A0A1I5TCP0-F1
#
_entry.id   AF-A0A1I5TCP0-F1
#
_cell.length_a   1.000
_cell.length_b   1.000
_cell.length_c   1.000
_cell.angle_alpha   90.00
_cell.angle_beta   90.00
_cell.angle_gamma   90.00
#
_symmetry.space_group_name_H-M   'P 1'
#
loop_
_entity.id
_entity.type
_entity.pdbx_description
1 polymer ?
#
loop_
_entity_poly.entity_id
_entity_poly.type
_entity_poly.pdbx_seq_one_letter_code
_entity_poly.pdbx_strand_id
1 'polypeptide(L)'
;MDYDEFDQRSRELLDRLKGRLSEQRWNEADNYWGHGEWDLLTETVLESLIEDRVRISNPEYALISRMVKHFDPDKFVPFTLKPEEYLGRLVVANDEA
;
A
#
# COMPACT_ATOMS: atom_id res chain seq x y z
N MET A 1 8.16 13.75 10.03
CA MET A 1 7.28 12.62 10.37
C MET A 1 8.16 11.66 11.12
N ASP A 2 7.90 11.52 12.40
CA ASP A 2 8.57 10.54 13.24
C ASP A 2 8.09 9.13 12.85
N TYR A 3 8.89 8.10 13.14
CA TYR A 3 8.60 6.72 12.77
C TYR A 3 7.23 6.25 13.31
N ASP A 4 6.90 6.65 14.54
CA ASP A 4 5.60 6.33 15.17
C ASP A 4 4.41 6.96 14.43
N GLU A 5 4.58 8.19 13.91
CA GLU A 5 3.52 8.86 13.14
C GLU A 5 3.33 8.19 11.77
N PHE A 6 4.42 7.71 11.16
CA PHE A 6 4.37 6.96 9.91
C PHE A 6 3.68 5.60 10.09
N ASP A 7 4.04 4.86 11.14
CA ASP A 7 3.44 3.57 11.48
C ASP A 7 1.94 3.71 11.75
N GLN A 8 1.56 4.67 12.60
CA GLN A 8 0.16 4.95 12.91
C GLN A 8 -0.65 5.28 11.65
N ARG A 9 -0.15 6.17 10.79
CA ARG A 9 -0.84 6.54 9.56
C ARG A 9 -0.95 5.36 8.59
N SER A 10 0.08 4.54 8.49
CA SER A 10 0.09 3.33 7.64
C SER A 10 -0.97 2.34 8.11
N ARG A 11 -1.09 2.16 9.43
CA ARG A 11 -2.16 1.33 10.01
C ARG A 11 -3.55 1.87 9.73
N GLU A 12 -3.76 3.17 9.90
CA GLU A 12 -5.03 3.82 9.58
C GLU A 12 -5.41 3.67 8.10
N LEU A 13 -4.43 3.71 7.20
CA LEU A 13 -4.63 3.44 5.78
C LEU A 13 -5.07 2.00 5.54
N LEU A 14 -4.37 1.02 6.11
CA LEU A 14 -4.71 -0.39 5.96
C LEU A 14 -6.13 -0.68 6.48
N ASP A 15 -6.52 -0.13 7.63
CA ASP A 15 -7.88 -0.27 8.16
C ASP A 15 -8.95 0.33 7.21
N ARG A 16 -8.65 1.44 6.53
CA ARG A 16 -9.55 2.01 5.50
C ARG A 16 -9.62 1.13 4.26
N LEU A 17 -8.50 0.54 3.87
CA LEU A 17 -8.43 -0.35 2.70
C LEU A 17 -9.08 -1.70 2.97
N LYS A 18 -9.08 -2.21 4.21
CA LYS A 18 -9.76 -3.45 4.60
C LYS A 18 -11.21 -3.52 4.12
N GLY A 19 -11.94 -2.40 4.17
CA GLY A 19 -13.33 -2.33 3.69
C GLY A 19 -13.49 -2.28 2.17
N ARG A 20 -12.39 -2.16 1.42
CA ARG A 20 -12.34 -2.01 -0.04
C ARG A 20 -11.65 -3.18 -0.75
N LEU A 21 -10.76 -3.89 -0.06
CA LEU A 21 -10.07 -5.08 -0.55
C LEU A 21 -10.91 -6.34 -0.34
N SER A 22 -10.67 -7.37 -1.12
CA SER A 22 -11.23 -8.70 -0.85
C SER A 22 -10.69 -9.30 0.45
N GLU A 23 -11.48 -10.16 1.12
CA GLU A 23 -11.11 -10.78 2.40
C GLU A 23 -9.81 -11.58 2.31
N GLN A 24 -9.60 -12.31 1.20
CA GLN A 24 -8.38 -13.06 0.94
C GLN A 24 -7.15 -12.12 0.93
N ARG A 25 -7.20 -11.05 0.13
CA ARG A 25 -6.11 -10.09 0.00
C ARG A 25 -5.85 -9.34 1.31
N TRP A 26 -6.91 -9.01 2.04
CA TRP A 26 -6.79 -8.41 3.36
C TRP A 26 -6.07 -9.35 4.34
N ASN A 27 -6.44 -10.63 4.38
CA ASN A 27 -5.79 -11.60 5.28
C ASN A 27 -4.29 -11.76 4.97
N GLU A 28 -3.92 -11.74 3.69
CA GLU A 28 -2.50 -11.74 3.30
C GLU A 28 -1.78 -10.47 3.79
N ALA A 29 -2.36 -9.29 3.55
CA ALA A 29 -1.79 -8.02 4.02
C ALA A 29 -1.67 -7.96 5.55
N ASP A 30 -2.69 -8.39 6.29
CA ASP A 30 -2.70 -8.41 7.76
C ASP A 30 -1.63 -9.35 8.33
N ASN A 31 -1.42 -10.50 7.67
CA ASN A 31 -0.35 -11.43 8.04
C ASN A 31 1.04 -10.78 7.87
N TYR A 32 1.30 -10.13 6.74
CA TYR A 32 2.58 -9.45 6.51
C TYR A 32 2.81 -8.29 7.50
N TRP A 33 1.76 -7.53 7.82
CA TRP A 33 1.83 -6.51 8.87
C TRP A 33 2.22 -7.12 10.23
N GLY A 34 1.57 -8.20 10.65
CA GLY A 34 1.82 -8.86 11.93
C GLY A 34 3.24 -9.42 12.08
N HIS A 35 3.89 -9.77 10.97
CA HIS A 35 5.26 -10.27 10.93
C HIS A 35 6.31 -9.18 10.65
N GLY A 36 5.90 -7.94 10.42
CA GLY A 36 6.80 -6.83 10.07
C GLY A 36 7.40 -6.96 8.66
N GLU A 37 6.77 -7.74 7.78
CA GLU A 37 7.16 -7.94 6.39
C GLU A 37 6.62 -6.80 5.51
N TRP A 38 7.13 -5.60 5.75
CA TRP A 38 6.59 -4.39 5.15
C TRP A 38 6.68 -4.34 3.61
N ASP A 39 7.69 -5.00 3.04
CA ASP A 39 7.88 -5.10 1.60
C ASP A 39 6.72 -5.90 0.96
N LEU A 40 6.45 -7.11 1.49
CA LEU A 40 5.36 -7.99 1.04
C LEU A 40 3.99 -7.39 1.30
N LEU A 41 3.81 -6.74 2.45
CA LEU A 41 2.61 -5.97 2.76
C LEU A 41 2.34 -4.94 1.68
N THR A 42 3.35 -4.17 1.29
CA THR A 42 3.15 -3.07 0.33
C THR A 42 2.91 -3.59 -1.06
N GLU A 43 3.64 -4.62 -1.50
CA GLU A 43 3.36 -5.27 -2.77
C GLU A 43 1.92 -5.78 -2.81
N THR A 44 1.49 -6.51 -1.79
CA THR A 44 0.13 -7.05 -1.68
C THR A 44 -0.93 -5.95 -1.75
N VAL A 45 -0.71 -4.85 -1.03
CA VAL A 45 -1.62 -3.70 -1.05
C VAL A 45 -1.66 -3.07 -2.43
N LEU A 46 -0.51 -2.82 -3.07
CA LEU A 46 -0.45 -2.23 -4.42
C LEU A 46 -1.14 -3.11 -5.46
N GLU A 47 -0.85 -4.41 -5.45
CA GLU A 47 -1.48 -5.38 -6.35
C GLU A 47 -2.99 -5.38 -6.17
N SER A 48 -3.46 -5.47 -4.92
CA SER A 48 -4.89 -5.50 -4.63
C SER A 48 -5.58 -4.22 -5.08
N LEU A 49 -4.98 -3.05 -4.85
CA LEU A 49 -5.53 -1.78 -5.30
C LEU A 49 -5.65 -1.69 -6.83
N ILE A 50 -4.69 -2.25 -7.57
CA ILE A 50 -4.68 -2.24 -9.04
C ILE A 50 -5.66 -3.25 -9.61
N GLU A 51 -5.62 -4.50 -9.12
CA GLU A 51 -6.47 -5.59 -9.59
C GLU A 51 -7.95 -5.31 -9.33
N ASP A 52 -8.27 -4.91 -8.10
CA ASP A 52 -9.63 -4.58 -7.68
C ASP A 52 -10.06 -3.17 -8.16
N ARG A 53 -9.15 -2.43 -8.82
CA ARG A 53 -9.35 -1.04 -9.29
C ARG A 53 -9.91 -0.14 -8.19
N VAL A 54 -9.41 -0.31 -6.97
CA VAL A 54 -9.85 0.45 -5.81
C VAL A 54 -9.46 1.91 -5.99
N ARG A 55 -10.46 2.78 -5.90
CA ARG A 55 -10.22 4.22 -5.90
C ARG A 55 -9.62 4.63 -4.56
N ILE A 56 -8.51 5.35 -4.64
CA ILE A 56 -7.82 5.93 -3.50
C ILE A 56 -7.78 7.45 -3.62
N SER A 57 -7.89 8.14 -2.50
CA SER A 57 -7.78 9.60 -2.43
C SER A 57 -6.33 10.06 -2.56
N ASN A 58 -6.12 11.34 -2.89
CA ASN A 58 -4.78 11.94 -2.93
C ASN A 58 -3.96 11.74 -1.63
N PRO A 59 -4.54 11.89 -0.42
CA PRO A 59 -3.83 11.58 0.82
C PRO A 59 -3.43 10.11 0.97
N GLU A 60 -4.30 9.18 0.57
CA GLU A 60 -4.01 7.74 0.58
C GLU A 60 -2.86 7.42 -0.39
N TYR A 61 -2.90 7.98 -1.61
CA TYR A 61 -1.82 7.84 -2.60
C TYR A 61 -0.48 8.38 -2.07
N ALA A 62 -0.48 9.55 -1.43
CA ALA A 62 0.74 10.14 -0.87
C ALA A 62 1.35 9.26 0.23
N LEU A 63 0.52 8.62 1.05
CA LEU A 63 0.97 7.71 2.09
C LEU A 63 1.47 6.37 1.51
N ILE A 64 0.77 5.80 0.53
CA ILE A 64 1.21 4.60 -0.19
C ILE A 64 2.54 4.87 -0.88
N SER A 65 2.71 6.01 -1.54
CA SER A 65 3.98 6.42 -2.16
C SER A 65 5.10 6.57 -1.12
N ARG A 66 4.79 7.00 0.10
CA ARG A 66 5.75 7.04 1.20
C ARG A 66 6.11 5.66 1.72
N MET A 67 5.13 4.78 1.88
CA MET A 67 5.40 3.36 2.18
C MET A 67 6.37 2.84 1.14
N VAL A 68 6.04 2.97 -0.15
CA VAL A 68 6.88 2.56 -1.27
C VAL A 68 8.33 3.04 -1.17
N LYS A 69 8.53 4.30 -0.78
CA LYS A 69 9.86 4.91 -0.62
C LYS A 69 10.59 4.51 0.67
N HIS A 70 9.87 4.03 1.67
CA HIS A 70 10.46 3.49 2.89
C HIS A 70 11.07 2.10 2.64
N PHE A 71 10.69 1.45 1.54
CA PHE A 71 11.31 0.19 1.11
C PHE A 71 12.68 0.39 0.49
N ASP A 72 13.53 -0.60 0.72
CA ASP A 72 14.84 -0.74 0.11
C ASP A 72 14.70 -1.68 -1.10
N PRO A 73 14.63 -1.15 -2.33
CA PRO A 73 14.38 -1.95 -3.52
C PRO A 73 15.52 -2.95 -3.81
N ASP A 74 16.71 -2.76 -3.24
CA ASP A 74 17.85 -3.66 -3.43
C ASP A 74 17.79 -4.90 -2.51
N LYS A 75 16.91 -4.90 -1.49
CA LYS A 75 16.74 -6.04 -0.57
C LYS A 75 15.68 -7.03 -1.00
N PHE A 76 14.92 -6.74 -2.05
CA PHE A 76 13.74 -7.52 -2.40
C PHE A 76 13.67 -7.88 -3.90
N VAL A 77 13.71 -9.18 -4.17
CA VAL A 77 13.67 -9.80 -5.51
C VAL A 77 12.26 -10.22 -6.01
N PRO A 78 11.16 -10.26 -5.21
CA PRO A 78 9.88 -10.76 -5.73
C PRO A 78 9.01 -9.72 -6.46
N PHE A 79 9.34 -8.42 -6.44
CA PHE A 79 8.55 -7.41 -7.13
C PHE A 79 8.40 -7.73 -8.62
N THR A 80 7.16 -8.01 -9.04
CA THR A 80 6.87 -8.31 -10.46
C THR A 80 7.09 -7.09 -11.36
N LEU A 81 6.94 -5.88 -10.80
CA LEU A 81 7.17 -4.60 -11.49
C LEU A 81 7.97 -3.64 -10.60
N LYS A 82 8.56 -2.60 -11.19
CA LYS A 82 9.20 -1.56 -10.38
C LYS A 82 8.15 -0.82 -9.53
N PRO A 83 8.48 -0.33 -8.33
CA PRO A 83 7.51 0.35 -7.47
C PRO A 83 6.85 1.58 -8.13
N GLU A 84 7.58 2.30 -8.98
CA GLU A 84 7.06 3.42 -9.76
C GLU A 84 5.98 2.99 -10.77
N GLU A 85 6.09 1.79 -11.33
CA GLU A 85 5.10 1.24 -12.26
C GLU A 85 3.82 0.84 -11.53
N TYR A 86 3.93 0.32 -10.30
CA TYR A 86 2.76 0.10 -9.45
C TYR A 86 2.05 1.42 -9.14
N LEU A 87 2.79 2.44 -8.71
CA LEU A 87 2.22 3.76 -8.41
C LEU A 87 1.51 4.38 -9.62
N GLY A 88 2.08 4.26 -10.83
CA GLY A 88 1.46 4.76 -12.06
C GLY A 88 0.18 4.04 -12.49
N ARG A 89 -0.11 2.86 -11.93
CA ARG A 89 -1.31 2.06 -12.22
C ARG A 89 -2.44 2.27 -11.20
N LEU A 90 -2.18 2.94 -10.09
CA LEU A 90 -3.19 3.20 -9.07
C LEU A 90 -4.28 4.14 -9.59
N VAL A 91 -5.53 3.85 -9.21
CA VAL A 91 -6.67 4.68 -9.57
C VAL A 91 -6.87 5.75 -8.51
N VAL A 92 -6.27 6.93 -8.72
CA VAL A 92 -6.44 8.07 -7.82
C VAL A 92 -7.76 8.78 -8.15
N ALA A 93 -8.64 8.85 -7.16
CA ALA A 93 -9.81 9.72 -7.23
C ALA A 93 -9.31 11.17 -7.22
N ASN A 94 -9.50 11.87 -8.34
CA ASN A 94 -9.45 13.33 -8.33
C ASN A 94 -10.67 13.80 -7.55
N ASP A 95 -10.50 14.02 -6.25
CA ASP A 95 -11.35 14.98 -5.55
C ASP A 95 -11.10 16.33 -6.21
N GLU A 96 -11.94 16.69 -7.18
CA GLU A 96 -12.08 18.07 -7.64
C GLU A 96 -12.47 18.90 -6.40
N ALA A 97 -11.51 19.66 -5.88
CA ALA A 97 -11.73 20.69 -4.88
C ALA A 97 -12.47 21.89 -5.48
#